data_AF-A0A534R9Q0-F1
#
_entry.id   AF-A0A534R9Q0-F1
#
_cell.length_a   1.000
_cell.length_b   1.000
_cell.length_c   1.000
_cell.angle_alpha   90.00
_cell.angle_beta   90.00
_cell.angle_gamma   90.00
#
_symmetry.space_group_name_H-M   'P 1'
#
loop_
_entity.id
_entity.type
_entity.pdbx_description
1 polymer ?
#
loop_
_entity_poly.entity_id
_entity_poly.type
_entity_poly.pdbx_seq_one_letter_code
_entity_poly.pdbx_strand_id
1 'polypeptide(L)' 'MRALLVNPEFPPTYWSYRYALGFVGKRCALPPLGLITVAALLPVHWRPRLVDLNVESLADGELRAADVVMLTA' A
#
# COMPACT_ATOMS: atom_id res chain seq x y z
N MET A 1 -7.47 13.40 11.21
CA MET A 1 -8.13 12.33 10.44
C MET A 1 -7.13 11.19 10.22
N ARG A 2 -7.54 9.93 10.44
CA ARG A 2 -6.75 8.73 10.17
C ARG A 2 -7.05 8.28 8.75
N ALA A 3 -6.11 8.51 7.84
CA ALA A 3 -6.23 8.12 6.44
C ALA A 3 -5.48 6.81 6.21
N LEU A 4 -6.18 5.79 5.77
CA LEU A 4 -5.59 4.51 5.40
C LEU A 4 -5.39 4.48 3.88
N LEU A 5 -4.13 4.45 3.44
CA LEU A 5 -3.76 4.35 2.04
C LEU A 5 -3.44 2.89 1.74
N VAL A 6 -4.15 2.25 0.82
CA VAL A 6 -4.04 0.81 0.56
C VAL A 6 -3.57 0.58 -0.87
N ASN A 7 -2.44 -0.11 -1.04
CA ASN A 7 -2.04 -0.68 -2.33
C ASN A 7 -2.55 -2.13 -2.38
N PRO A 8 -3.58 -2.45 -3.19
CA PRO A 8 -4.14 -3.80 -3.24
C PRO A 8 -3.16 -4.85 -3.75
N GLU A 9 -3.38 -6.11 -3.40
CA GLU A 9 -2.63 -7.21 -4.02
C GLU A 9 -3.00 -7.27 -5.50
N PHE A 10 -2.00 -7.26 -6.38
CA PHE A 10 -2.22 -7.44 -7.81
C PHE A 10 -2.08 -8.91 -8.21
N PRO A 11 -2.81 -9.35 -9.25
CA PRO A 11 -2.64 -10.69 -9.77
C PRO A 11 -1.21 -10.88 -10.32
N PRO A 12 -0.70 -12.12 -10.35
CA PRO A 12 0.56 -12.41 -11.02
C PRO A 12 0.50 -11.99 -12.49
N THR A 13 1.40 -11.10 -12.90
CA THR A 13 1.60 -10.70 -14.30
C THR A 13 3.05 -10.86 -14.71
N TYR A 14 3.35 -10.77 -16.00
CA TYR A 14 4.75 -10.71 -16.47
C TYR A 14 5.56 -9.62 -15.75
N TRP A 15 4.95 -8.45 -15.54
CA TRP A 15 5.58 -7.27 -14.92
C TRP A 15 5.60 -7.29 -13.38
N SER A 16 4.86 -8.21 -12.76
CA SER A 16 4.87 -8.37 -11.30
C SER A 16 6.18 -8.99 -10.80
N TYR A 17 6.92 -9.68 -11.66
CA TYR A 17 8.12 -10.47 -11.31
C TYR A 17 7.90 -11.43 -10.12
N ARG A 18 6.64 -11.85 -9.85
CA ARG A 18 6.25 -12.58 -8.64
C ARG A 18 7.16 -13.76 -8.30
N TYR A 19 7.60 -14.51 -9.32
CA TYR A 19 8.46 -15.69 -9.15
C TYR A 19 9.96 -15.36 -9.15
N ALA A 20 10.37 -14.22 -9.71
CA ALA A 20 11.78 -13.84 -9.80
C ALA A 20 12.25 -13.04 -8.57
N LEU A 21 11.38 -12.25 -7.95
CA LEU A 21 11.75 -11.37 -6.83
C LEU A 21 12.27 -12.12 -5.60
N GLY A 22 11.83 -13.37 -5.40
CA GLY A 22 12.33 -14.23 -4.33
C GLY A 22 13.85 -14.48 -4.41
N PHE A 23 14.42 -14.58 -5.62
CA PHE A 23 15.86 -14.80 -5.81
C PHE A 23 16.72 -13.60 -5.36
N VAL A 24 16.13 -12.42 -5.32
CA VAL A 24 16.80 -11.17 -4.89
C VAL A 24 16.29 -10.68 -3.54
N GLY A 25 15.57 -11.53 -2.79
CA GLY A 25 15.09 -11.22 -1.45
C GLY A 25 14.04 -10.11 -1.40
N LYS A 26 13.28 -9.90 -2.48
CA LYS A 26 12.22 -8.88 -2.55
C LYS A 26 10.83 -9.50 -2.61
N ARG A 27 9.84 -8.80 -2.06
CA ARG A 27 8.41 -9.18 -2.13
C ARG A 27 7.65 -8.44 -3.22
N CYS A 28 8.05 -7.20 -3.51
CA CYS A 28 7.49 -6.38 -4.57
C CYS A 28 8.61 -5.67 -5.34
N ALA A 29 8.41 -5.42 -6.63
CA ALA A 29 9.40 -4.79 -7.49
C ALA A 29 9.46 -3.27 -7.28
N LEU A 30 8.31 -2.64 -7.02
CA LEU A 30 8.15 -1.20 -6.95
C LEU A 30 7.30 -0.82 -5.73
N PRO A 31 7.69 0.23 -4.98
CA PRO A 31 6.83 0.78 -3.94
C PRO A 31 5.63 1.52 -4.56
N PRO A 32 4.52 1.70 -3.81
CA PRO A 32 3.35 2.45 -4.27
C PRO A 32 3.60 3.97 -4.23
N LEU A 33 4.48 4.46 -5.12
CA LEU A 33 4.94 5.85 -5.16
C LEU A 33 3.80 6.87 -5.29
N GLY A 34 2.73 6.50 -6.00
CA GLY A 34 1.53 7.32 -6.12
C GLY A 34 0.88 7.61 -4.76
N LEU A 35 0.65 6.57 -3.93
CA LEU A 35 0.09 6.76 -2.59
C LEU A 35 1.04 7.51 -1.66
N ILE A 36 2.35 7.26 -1.75
CA ILE A 36 3.34 7.98 -0.94
C ILE A 36 3.32 9.48 -1.28
N THR A 37 3.17 9.81 -2.56
CA THR A 37 3.06 11.19 -3.04
C THR A 37 1.78 11.84 -2.53
N VAL A 38 0.64 11.16 -2.65
CA VAL A 38 -0.64 11.64 -2.11
C VAL A 38 -0.55 11.83 -0.59
N ALA A 39 0.06 10.90 0.14
CA ALA A 39 0.24 11.00 1.59
C ALA A 39 0.98 12.27 2.00
N ALA A 40 1.97 12.70 1.22
CA ALA A 40 2.72 13.93 1.46
C ALA A 40 1.93 15.22 1.17
N LEU A 41 0.88 15.12 0.34
CA LEU A 41 0.00 16.25 -0.02
C LEU A 41 -1.22 16.37 0.91
N LEU A 42 -1.46 15.39 1.77
CA LEU A 42 -2.56 15.45 2.75
C LEU A 42 -2.33 16.59 3.76
N PRO A 43 -3.40 17.16 4.34
CA PRO A 43 -3.25 18.17 5.37
C PRO A 43 -2.36 17.70 6.51
N VAL A 44 -1.48 18.57 7.02
CA VAL A 44 -0.44 18.23 8.03
C VAL A 44 -1.01 17.57 9.30
N HIS A 45 -2.26 17.88 9.66
CA HIS A 45 -2.94 17.31 10.84
C HIS A 45 -3.54 15.91 10.59
N TRP A 46 -3.46 15.38 9.37
CA TRP A 46 -3.85 14.02 9.06
C TRP A 46 -2.76 13.04 9.47
N ARG A 47 -3.18 11.81 9.76
CA ARG A 47 -2.30 10.71 10.17
C ARG A 47 -2.39 9.61 9.11
N PRO A 48 -1.65 9.73 7.99
CA PRO A 48 -1.65 8.72 6.95
C PRO A 48 -0.96 7.44 7.44
N ARG A 49 -1.53 6.29 7.09
CA ARG A 49 -0.94 4.95 7.22
C ARG A 49 -1.03 4.29 5.85
N LEU A 50 0.11 3.99 5.25
CA LEU A 50 0.20 3.24 3.99
C LEU A 50 0.27 1.75 4.31
N VAL A 51 -0.57 0.92 3.71
CA VAL A 51 -0.52 -0.54 3.76
C VAL A 51 -0.41 -1.06 2.33
N ASP A 52 0.64 -1.84 2.05
CA ASP A 52 0.82 -2.51 0.77
C ASP A 52 0.56 -4.00 0.91
N LEU A 53 -0.57 -4.47 0.38
CA LEU A 53 -1.02 -5.85 0.48
C LEU A 53 -0.10 -6.85 -0.24
N ASN A 54 0.83 -6.37 -1.07
CA ASN A 54 1.84 -7.21 -1.72
C ASN A 54 3.03 -7.51 -0.79
N VAL A 55 3.13 -6.84 0.36
CA VAL A 55 4.24 -7.02 1.31
C VAL A 55 3.79 -7.20 2.76
N GLU A 56 2.60 -6.76 3.14
CA GLU A 56 2.05 -6.94 4.49
C GLU A 56 0.54 -7.20 4.47
N SER A 57 0.00 -7.82 5.51
CA SER A 57 -1.44 -8.02 5.66
C SER A 57 -2.12 -6.79 6.29
N LEU A 58 -3.35 -6.49 5.88
CA LEU A 58 -4.18 -5.47 6.51
C LEU A 58 -5.03 -6.08 7.63
N ALA A 59 -4.92 -5.54 8.84
CA ALA A 59 -5.76 -5.97 9.96
C ALA A 59 -7.12 -5.26 9.94
N ASP A 60 -8.20 -5.96 10.30
CA ASP A 60 -9.54 -5.36 10.44
C ASP A 60 -9.57 -4.14 11.36
N GLY A 61 -8.74 -4.13 12.40
CA GLY A 61 -8.63 -3.01 13.33
C GLY A 61 -8.13 -1.72 12.65
N GLU A 62 -7.26 -1.82 11.65
CA GLU A 62 -6.79 -0.67 10.88
C GLU A 62 -7.92 -0.12 9.99
N LEU A 63 -8.73 -1.01 9.40
CA LEU A 63 -9.91 -0.62 8.62
C LEU A 63 -10.96 0.09 9.49
N ARG A 64 -11.33 -0.50 10.63
CA ARG A 64 -12.34 0.07 11.55
C ARG A 64 -11.90 1.40 12.16
N ALA A 65 -10.60 1.62 12.27
CA ALA A 65 -10.01 2.82 12.84
C ALA A 65 -9.81 3.96 11.82
N ALA A 66 -9.96 3.69 10.52
CA ALA A 66 -9.76 4.67 9.48
C ALA A 66 -11.00 5.55 9.31
N ASP A 67 -10.79 6.87 9.23
CA ASP A 67 -11.87 7.81 8.88
C ASP A 67 -12.09 7.83 7.36
N VAL A 68 -11.05 7.50 6.59
CA VAL A 68 -11.06 7.43 5.12
C VAL A 68 -10.08 6.36 4.64
N VAL A 69 -10.47 5.64 3.58
CA VAL A 69 -9.60 4.70 2.87
C VAL A 69 -9.39 5.18 1.44
N MET A 70 -8.13 5.26 1.02
CA MET A 70 -7.71 5.64 -0.34
C MET A 70 -6.95 4.47 -0.96
N LEU A 71 -7.32 4.05 -2.16
CA LEU A 71 -6.75 2.87 -2.82
C LEU A 71 -6.20 3.23 -4.20
N THR A 72 -5.18 2.48 -4.65
CA THR A 72 -4.75 2.48 -6.06
C THR A 72 -5.63 1.55 -6.88
N ALA A 73 -5.69 1.82 -8.19
CA ALA A 73 -6.33 0.96 -9.19
C ALA A 73 -5.28 0.39 -10.14
#